data_AF-A0A2X5P033-F1
#
_entry.id   AF-A0A2X5P033-F1
#
_cell.length_a   1.000
_cell.length_b   1.000
_cell.length_c   1.000
_cell.angle_alpha   90.00
_cell.angle_beta   90.00
_cell.angle_gamma   90.00
#
_symmetry.space_group_name_H-M   'P 1'
#
loop_
_entity.id
_entity.type
_entity.pdbx_description
1 polymer ?
#
loop_
_entity_poly.entity_id
_entity_poly.type
_entity_poly.pdbx_seq_one_letter_code
_entity_poly.pdbx_strand_id
1 'polypeptide(L)' 'MILTAGNGVIRFAPSLVISEQDIREGMARLATAAEKLFG' A
#
# COMPACT_ATOMS: atom_id res chain seq x y z
N MET A 1 6.55 6.68 0.00
CA MET A 1 7.73 6.04 0.62
C MET A 1 7.27 4.78 1.35
N ILE A 2 7.92 3.64 1.14
CA ILE A 2 7.60 2.38 1.84
C ILE A 2 8.59 2.23 2.99
N LEU A 3 8.09 2.10 4.21
CA LEU A 3 8.88 1.82 5.40
C LEU A 3 8.61 0.37 5.83
N THR A 4 9.65 -0.42 6.05
CA THR A 4 9.52 -1.76 6.65
C THR A 4 9.30 -1.59 8.15
N ALA A 5 8.18 -2.11 8.66
CA ALA A 5 7.77 -1.98 10.07
C ALA A 5 7.96 -3.30 10.84
N GLY A 6 9.09 -3.98 10.59
CA GLY A 6 9.40 -5.31 11.12
C GLY A 6 9.08 -6.44 10.13
N ASN A 7 9.23 -7.69 10.59
CA ASN A 7 9.01 -8.87 9.76
C ASN A 7 7.54 -9.00 9.36
N GLY A 8 7.28 -9.11 8.06
CA GLY A 8 5.93 -9.31 7.51
C GLY A 8 5.03 -8.07 7.53
N VAL A 9 5.53 -6.91 7.95
CA VAL A 9 4.72 -5.68 8.04
C VAL A 9 5.28 -4.57 7.15
N ILE A 10 4.42 -4.05 6.29
CA ILE A 10 4.71 -2.93 5.39
C ILE A 10 3.95 -1.70 5.88
N ARG A 11 4.65 -0.58 6.08
CA ARG A 11 4.05 0.71 6.41
C ARG A 11 4.17 1.68 5.24
N PHE A 12 3.05 2.27 4.86
CA PHE A 12 3.02 3.35 3.89
C PHE A 12 3.04 4.70 4.62
N ALA A 13 3.91 5.60 4.17
CA ALA A 13 3.91 7.00 4.57
C ALA A 13 3.71 7.85 3.29
N PRO A 14 2.46 8.07 2.87
CA PRO A 14 2.15 8.94 1.75
C PRO A 14 2.23 10.42 2.14
N SER A 15 2.10 11.29 1.14
CA SER A 15 1.98 12.74 1.35
C SER A 15 0.74 13.08 2.18
N LEU A 16 0.81 14.14 3.00
CA LEU A 16 -0.34 14.64 3.77
C LEU A 16 -1.43 15.29 2.90
N VAL A 17 -1.10 15.66 1.66
CA VAL A 17 -2.05 16.26 0.69
C VAL A 17 -2.56 15.26 -0.34
N ILE A 18 -2.39 13.96 -0.09
CA ILE A 18 -2.90 12.91 -0.98
C ILE A 18 -4.44 12.92 -1.02
N SER A 19 -5.03 12.66 -2.18
CA SER A 19 -6.49 12.57 -2.31
C SER A 19 -7.02 11.21 -1.83
N GLU A 20 -8.27 11.19 -1.35
CA GLU A 20 -8.97 9.95 -1.00
C GLU A 20 -9.10 8.98 -2.18
N GLN A 21 -9.19 9.51 -3.41
CA GLN A 21 -9.23 8.69 -4.61
C GLN A 21 -7.91 7.96 -4.82
N ASP A 22 -6.78 8.66 -4.71
CA ASP A 22 -5.45 8.07 -4.89
C ASP A 22 -5.15 7.02 -3.81
N ILE A 23 -5.62 7.24 -2.57
CA ILE A 23 -5.53 6.24 -1.50
C ILE A 23 -6.28 4.96 -1.91
N ARG A 24 -7.56 5.08 -2.29
CA ARG A 24 -8.39 3.91 -2.67
C ARG A 24 -7.79 3.16 -3.85
N GLU A 25 -7.34 3.88 -4.87
CA GLU A 25 -6.71 3.27 -6.04
C GLU A 25 -5.41 2.55 -5.68
N GLY A 26 -4.55 3.18 -4.88
CA GLY A 26 -3.31 2.58 -4.39
C GLY A 26 -3.56 1.29 -3.62
N MET A 27 -4.56 1.28 -2.74
CA MET A 27 -4.93 0.09 -1.96
C MET A 27 -5.51 -1.04 -2.82
N ALA A 28 -6.33 -0.72 -3.82
CA ALA A 28 -6.85 -1.71 -4.76
C ALA A 28 -5.72 -2.37 -5.58
N ARG A 29 -4.77 -1.57 -6.07
CA ARG A 29 -3.59 -2.07 -6.79
C ARG A 29 -2.72 -2.96 -5.90
N LEU A 30 -2.53 -2.58 -4.62
CA LEU A 30 -1.80 -3.40 -3.66
C LEU A 30 -2.47 -4.76 -3.43
N ALA A 31 -3.80 -4.79 -3.27
CA ALA A 31 -4.54 -6.04 -3.09
C ALA A 31 -4.36 -6.98 -4.28
N THR A 32 -4.48 -6.47 -5.51
CA THR A 32 -4.25 -7.26 -6.73
C THR A 32 -2.81 -7.78 -6.82
N ALA A 33 -1.82 -6.98 -6.45
CA ALA A 33 -0.42 -7.42 -6.44
C ALA A 33 -0.18 -8.52 -5.39
N ALA A 34 -0.78 -8.39 -4.20
CA ALA A 34 -0.69 -9.39 -3.14
C ALA A 34 -1.32 -10.72 -3.56
N GLU A 35 -2.50 -10.68 -4.19
CA GLU A 35 -3.17 -11.87 -4.73
C GLU A 35 -2.28 -12.60 -5.75
N LYS A 36 -1.61 -11.86 -6.65
CA LYS A 36 -0.69 -12.48 -7.63
C LYS A 36 0.55 -13.13 -7.02
N LEU A 37 0.98 -12.68 -5.83
CA LEU A 37 2.21 -13.14 -5.20
C LEU A 37 1.98 -14.24 -4.15
N PHE A 38 0.80 -14.24 -3.52
CA PHE A 38 0.50 -15.10 -2.37
C PHE A 38 -0.79 -15.93 -2.54
N GLY A 39 -1.58 -15.68 -3.58
CA GLY A 39 -2.78 -16.44 -3.93
C GLY A 39 -2.49 -17.69 -4.76
#